data_AF-A0A7C1IVM5-F1
#
_entry.id   AF-A0A7C1IVM5-F1
#
_cell.length_a   1.000
_cell.length_b   1.000
_cell.length_c   1.000
_cell.angle_alpha   90.00
_cell.angle_beta   90.00
_cell.angle_gamma   90.00
#
_symmetry.space_group_name_H-M   'P 1'
#
loop_
_entity.id
_entity.type
_entity.pdbx_description
1 polymer ?
#
loop_
_entity_poly.entity_id
_entity_poly.type
_entity_poly.pdbx_seq_one_letter_code
_entity_poly.pdbx_strand_id
1 'polypeptide(L)' 'MIQIYSLIILARVLMSWVQVDPTSPLARTLISLTEPVLQPIRNLLPPGPGLDFSPIIAIILLQIVGQLLISMFA' A
#
# COMPACT_ATOMS: atom_id res chain seq x y z
N MET A 1 6.04 -7.68 14.48
CA MET A 1 6.76 -7.09 13.33
C MET A 1 5.87 -6.97 12.09
N ILE A 2 5.28 -8.06 11.58
CA ILE A 2 4.38 -8.04 10.41
C ILE A 2 3.08 -7.24 10.66
N GLN A 3 2.53 -7.31 11.87
CA GLN A 3 1.33 -6.56 12.27
C GLN A 3 1.53 -5.04 12.25
N ILE A 4 2.70 -4.58 12.67
CA ILE A 4 3.07 -3.14 12.66
C ILE A 4 3.17 -2.64 11.21
N TYR A 5 3.81 -3.43 10.34
CA TYR A 5 3.91 -3.12 8.92
C TYR A 5 2.53 -3.04 8.25
N SER A 6 1.65 -3.99 8.56
CA SER A 6 0.28 -4.02 8.05
C SER A 6 -0.53 -2.79 8.50
N LEU A 7 -0.34 -2.35 9.75
CA LEU A 7 -0.97 -1.15 10.30
C LEU A 7 -0.51 0.13 9.59
N ILE A 8 0.79 0.24 9.27
CA ILE A 8 1.36 1.40 8.56
C ILE A 8 0.80 1.49 7.13
N ILE A 9 0.66 0.35 6.45
CA ILE A 9 0.07 0.29 5.11
C ILE A 9 -1.41 0.69 5.16
N LEU A 10 -2.17 0.14 6.12
CA LEU A 10 -3.57 0.50 6.34
C LEU A 10 -3.72 2.01 6.58
N ALA A 11 -2.85 2.61 7.38
CA ALA A 11 -2.85 4.05 7.62
C ALA A 11 -2.58 4.86 6.34
N ARG A 12 -1.64 4.42 5.48
CA ARG A 12 -1.39 5.07 4.17
C ARG A 12 -2.61 5.00 3.25
N VAL A 13 -3.32 3.88 3.24
CA VAL A 13 -4.54 3.69 2.43
C VAL A 13 -5.67 4.60 2.91
N LEU A 14 -5.91 4.64 4.23
CA LEU A 14 -6.89 5.54 4.83
C LEU A 14 -6.56 7.01 4.53
N MET A 15 -5.29 7.40 4.57
CA MET A 15 -4.88 8.76 4.19
C MET A 15 -5.11 9.07 2.71
N SER A 16 -4.95 8.09 1.81
CA SER A 16 -5.24 8.26 0.38
C SER A 16 -6.74 8.46 0.10
N TRP A 17 -7.61 7.84 0.92
CA TRP A 17 -9.06 8.00 0.82
C TRP A 17 -9.58 9.26 1.50
N VAL A 18 -8.90 9.72 2.55
CA VAL A 18 -9.22 10.95 3.28
C VAL A 18 -8.70 12.21 2.55
N GLN A 19 -8.07 12.06 1.37
CA GLN A 19 -7.41 13.17 0.65
C GLN A 19 -6.47 13.95 1.57
N VAL A 20 -5.62 13.23 2.31
CA VAL A 20 -4.59 13.88 3.13
C VAL A 20 -3.64 14.65 2.22
N ASP A 21 -3.38 15.91 2.60
CA ASP A 21 -2.55 16.82 1.83
C ASP A 21 -1.19 16.15 1.51
N PRO A 22 -0.91 15.86 0.22
CA PRO A 22 0.32 15.19 -0.21
C PRO A 22 1.57 16.03 0.05
N THR A 23 1.41 17.33 0.35
CA THR A 23 2.51 18.21 0.71
C THR A 23 2.98 18.02 2.15
N SER A 24 2.18 17.39 3.02
CA SER A 24 2.52 17.19 4.42
C SER A 24 3.76 16.29 4.60
N PRO A 25 4.64 16.55 5.59
CA PRO A 25 5.87 15.77 5.79
C PRO A 25 5.62 14.27 6.00
N LEU A 26 4.53 13.93 6.70
CA LEU A 26 4.13 12.55 6.95
C LEU A 26 3.65 11.87 5.66
N ALA A 27 2.83 12.55 4.85
CA ALA A 27 2.38 12.04 3.57
C ALA A 27 3.55 11.82 2.60
N ARG A 28 4.50 12.78 2.50
CA ARG A 28 5.70 12.62 1.66
C ARG A 28 6.55 11.41 2.05
N THR A 29 6.74 11.22 3.35
CA THR A 29 7.49 10.07 3.89
C THR A 29 6.80 8.77 3.53
N LEU A 30 5.49 8.69 3.77
CA LEU A 30 4.71 7.52 3.43
C LEU A 30 4.71 7.27 1.92
N ILE A 31 4.53 8.30 1.10
CA ILE A 31 4.58 8.24 -0.37
C ILE A 31 5.90 7.64 -0.83
N SER A 32 7.03 8.20 -0.39
CA SER A 32 8.37 7.71 -0.72
C SER A 32 8.57 6.23 -0.37
N LEU A 33 8.07 5.79 0.79
CA LEU A 33 8.27 4.41 1.26
C LEU A 33 7.48 3.36 0.50
N THR A 34 6.30 3.68 -0.02
CA THR A 34 5.46 2.67 -0.72
C THR A 34 5.26 2.94 -2.22
N GLU A 35 5.76 4.05 -2.77
CA GLU A 35 5.75 4.29 -4.23
C GLU A 35 6.49 3.19 -5.02
N PRO A 36 7.64 2.64 -4.57
CA PRO A 36 8.30 1.55 -5.29
C PRO A 36 7.42 0.30 -5.47
N VAL A 37 6.45 0.09 -4.57
CA VAL A 37 5.52 -1.04 -4.60
C VAL A 37 4.23 -0.66 -5.33
N LEU A 38 3.69 0.53 -5.08
CA LEU A 38 2.43 0.98 -5.65
C LEU A 38 2.55 1.41 -7.11
N GLN A 39 3.67 2.02 -7.53
CA GLN A 39 3.88 2.46 -8.91
C GLN A 39 3.76 1.32 -9.94
N PRO A 40 4.41 0.16 -9.79
CA PRO A 40 4.23 -0.94 -10.73
C PRO A 40 2.79 -1.46 -10.73
N ILE A 41 2.15 -1.58 -9.56
CA ILE A 41 0.74 -2.00 -9.46
C ILE A 41 -0.17 -1.01 -10.19
N ARG A 42 0.04 0.30 -10.00
CA ARG A 42 -0.70 1.37 -10.68
C ARG A 42 -0.51 1.33 -12.19
N ASN A 43 0.70 1.00 -12.66
CA ASN A 43 0.99 0.86 -14.08
C ASN A 43 0.38 -0.40 -14.72
N LEU A 44 0.12 -1.45 -13.93
CA LEU A 44 -0.58 -2.66 -14.39
C LEU A 44 -2.10 -2.49 -14.44
N LEU A 45 -2.65 -1.55 -13.66
CA LEU A 45 -4.08 -1.29 -13.64
C LEU A 45 -4.51 -0.48 -14.87
N PRO A 46 -5.64 -0.82 -15.50
CA PRO A 46 -6.23 0.04 -16.51
C PRO A 46 -6.57 1.40 -15.88
N PRO A 47 -6.47 2.51 -16.64
CA PRO A 47 -6.84 3.83 -16.14
C PRO A 47 -8.31 3.81 -15.68
N GLY A 48 -8.48 3.79 -14.36
CA GLY A 48 -9.78 3.73 -13.69
C GLY A 48 -10.44 5.11 -13.53
N PRO A 49 -11.65 5.18 -12.96
CA PRO A 49 -12.47 6.40 -12.86
C PRO A 49 -11.95 7.43 -11.83
N GLY A 50 -10.65 7.69 -11.78
CA GLY A 50 -10.03 8.67 -10.87
C GLY A 50 -9.83 8.20 -9.43
N LEU A 51 -10.27 6.99 -9.08
CA LEU A 51 -9.97 6.34 -7.80
C LEU A 51 -8.75 5.44 -7.93
N ASP A 52 -7.75 5.65 -7.06
CA ASP A 52 -6.56 4.81 -7.00
C ASP A 52 -6.85 3.54 -6.19
N PHE A 53 -7.03 2.42 -6.90
CA PHE A 53 -7.23 1.09 -6.29
C PHE A 53 -5.92 0.35 -6.02
N SER A 54 -4.77 0.89 -6.45
CA SER A 54 -3.45 0.28 -6.19
C SER A 54 -3.17 -0.03 -4.71
N PRO A 55 -3.65 0.75 -3.72
CA PRO A 55 -3.38 0.45 -2.32
C PRO A 55 -4.11 -0.80 -1.80
N ILE A 56 -5.33 -1.07 -2.29
CA ILE A 56 -6.08 -2.28 -1.93
C ILE A 56 -5.34 -3.52 -2.45
N ILE A 57 -4.87 -3.45 -3.70
CA ILE A 57 -4.14 -4.55 -4.33
C ILE A 57 -2.81 -4.80 -3.62
N ALA A 58 -2.10 -3.74 -3.21
CA ALA A 58 -0.88 -3.88 -2.44
C ALA A 58 -1.10 -4.55 -1.07
N ILE A 59 -2.21 -4.24 -0.38
CA ILE A 59 -2.59 -4.90 0.87
C ILE A 59 -2.81 -6.40 0.65
N ILE A 60 -3.58 -6.77 -0.38
CA ILE A 60 -3.89 -8.17 -0.69
C ILE A 60 -2.61 -8.93 -1.02
N LEU A 61 -1.73 -8.37 -1.86
CA LEU A 61 -0.45 -8.97 -2.21
C LEU A 61 0.44 -9.20 -0.99
N LEU A 62 0.51 -8.23 -0.08
CA LEU A 62 1.31 -8.36 1.14
C LEU A 62 0.77 -9.43 2.09
N GLN A 63 -0.55 -9.58 2.19
CA GLN A 63 -1.14 -10.67 2.97
C GLN A 63 -0.81 -12.03 2.39
N ILE A 64 -0.92 -12.19 1.06
CA ILE A 64 -0.59 -13.45 0.36
C ILE A 64 0.89 -13.79 0.54
N VAL A 65 1.80 -12.84 0.28
CA VAL A 65 3.24 -13.04 0.45
C VAL A 65 3.58 -13.38 1.91
N GLY A 66 2.97 -12.68 2.86
CA GLY A 66 3.16 -12.94 4.28
C GLY A 66 2.72 -14.36 4.68
N GLN A 67 1.55 -14.81 4.22
CA GLN A 67 1.06 -16.16 4.48
C GLN A 67 1.93 -17.23 3.82
N LEU A 68 2.35 -17.02 2.57
CA LEU A 68 3.25 -17.93 1.86
C LEU A 68 4.57 -18.10 2.62
N LEU A 69 5.20 -16.99 3.01
CA LEU A 69 6.44 -17.04 3.79
C LEU A 69 6.26 -17.81 5.10
N ILE A 70 5.21 -17.51 5.87
CA ILE A 70 4.92 -18.24 7.12
C ILE A 70 4.72 -19.73 6.87
N SER A 71 4.01 -20.10 5.79
CA SER A 71 3.78 -21.50 5.43
C SER A 71 5.03 -22.25 4.98
N MET A 72 6.09 -21.55 4.53
CA MET A 72 7.36 -22.18 4.16
C MET A 72 8.22 -22.55 5.39
N PHE A 73 7.93 -21.96 6.55
CA PHE A 73 8.67 -22.20 7.81
C PHE A 73 7.84 -22.96 8.86
N ALA A 74 6.63 -23.40 8.51
CA ALA A 74 5.75 -24.24 9.32
C ALA A 74 5.77 -25.69 8.81
#